data_AF-A0AA51B305-F1
#
_entry.id   AF-A0AA51B305-F1
#
_cell.length_a   1.000
_cell.length_b   1.000
_cell.length_c   1.000
_cell.angle_alpha   90.00
_cell.angle_beta   90.00
_cell.angle_gamma   90.00
#
_symmetry.space_group_name_H-M   'P 1'
#
loop_
_entity.id
_entity.type
_entity.pdbx_description
1 polymer ?
#
loop_
_entity_poly.entity_id
_entity_poly.type
_entity_poly.pdbx_seq_one_letter_code
_entity_poly.pdbx_strand_id
1 'polypeptide(L)'
;DGYLLYLEGVVLKKLDLRSQAVSVLQASVAAVPTLWAAWVELAGLANEYEALNSLQLPQHWMMNFFVAHAFVELKLSDQALETYTVLASAGFNKSTYLTAQMAIAHHDRRG
;
A
#
# COMPACT_ATOMS: atom_id res chain seq x y z
N ASP A 1 16.12 -8.06 10.58
CA ASP A 1 15.79 -6.70 11.02
C ASP A 1 14.93 -6.06 9.93
N GLY A 2 13.66 -5.75 10.21
CA GLY A 2 12.74 -5.22 9.19
C GLY A 2 13.01 -3.77 8.78
N TYR A 3 13.59 -2.94 9.64
CA TYR A 3 13.87 -1.54 9.32
C TYR A 3 15.06 -1.40 8.36
N LEU A 4 16.07 -2.25 8.51
CA LEU A 4 17.19 -2.31 7.57
C LEU A 4 16.74 -2.80 6.19
N LEU A 5 15.85 -3.80 6.14
CA LEU A 5 15.23 -4.26 4.88
C LEU A 5 14.43 -3.15 4.22
N TYR A 6 13.65 -2.36 4.98
CA TYR A 6 12.97 -1.18 4.44
C TYR A 6 13.96 -0.20 3.79
N LEU A 7 15.04 0.16 4.48
CA LEU A 7 16.04 1.10 3.96
C LEU A 7 16.72 0.56 2.69
N GLU A 8 17.07 -0.72 2.66
CA GLU A 8 17.61 -1.40 1.49
C GLU A 8 16.63 -1.35 0.31
N GLY A 9 15.35 -1.67 0.55
CA GLY A 9 14.29 -1.58 -0.46
C GLY A 9 14.15 -0.18 -1.06
N VAL A 10 14.22 0.86 -0.23
CA VAL A 10 14.20 2.27 -0.68
C VAL A 10 15.43 2.58 -1.55
N VAL A 11 16.62 2.12 -1.17
CA VAL A 11 17.84 2.32 -1.95
C VAL A 11 17.76 1.58 -3.30
N LEU A 12 17.33 0.31 -3.30
CA LEU A 12 17.15 -0.48 -4.52
C LEU A 12 16.14 0.17 -5.47
N LYS A 13 15.02 0.69 -4.95
CA LYS A 13 14.04 1.45 -5.75
C LYS A 13 14.66 2.70 -6.38
N LYS A 14 15.48 3.46 -5.63
CA LYS A 14 16.19 4.64 -6.17
C LYS A 14 17.23 4.30 -7.23
N LEU A 15 17.76 3.07 -7.21
CA LEU A 15 18.67 2.54 -8.23
C LEU A 15 17.94 1.89 -9.42
N ASP A 16 16.60 1.99 -9.48
CA ASP A 16 15.72 1.37 -10.47
C ASP A 16 15.79 -0.17 -10.51
N LEU A 17 16.28 -0.81 -9.44
CA LEU A 17 16.34 -2.27 -9.27
C LEU A 17 15.00 -2.82 -8.76
N ARG A 18 13.92 -2.58 -9.52
CA ARG A 18 12.52 -2.79 -9.09
C ARG A 18 12.23 -4.17 -8.52
N SER A 19 12.61 -5.25 -9.22
CA SER A 19 12.32 -6.63 -8.76
C SER A 19 12.99 -6.95 -7.42
N GLN A 20 14.20 -6.44 -7.20
CA GLN A 20 14.91 -6.60 -5.92
C GLN A 20 14.24 -5.77 -4.83
N ALA A 21 13.87 -4.52 -5.14
CA ALA A 21 13.15 -3.66 -4.21
C ALA A 21 11.83 -4.30 -3.75
N VAL A 22 11.04 -4.88 -4.67
CA VAL A 22 9.80 -5.61 -4.34
C VAL A 22 10.08 -6.80 -3.43
N SER A 23 11.11 -7.60 -3.71
CA SER A 23 11.47 -8.77 -2.88
C SER A 23 11.86 -8.35 -1.46
N VAL A 24 12.73 -7.34 -1.33
CA VAL A 24 13.21 -6.85 -0.04
C VAL A 24 12.11 -6.14 0.76
N LEU A 25 11.25 -5.35 0.10
CA LEU A 25 10.13 -4.70 0.77
C LEU A 25 9.07 -5.70 1.25
N GLN A 26 8.82 -6.79 0.53
CA GLN A 26 8.00 -7.90 1.02
C GLN A 26 8.58 -8.52 2.30
N ALA A 27 9.90 -8.74 2.34
CA ALA A 27 10.58 -9.22 3.54
C ALA A 27 10.49 -8.20 4.69
N SER A 28 10.57 -6.90 4.39
CA SER A 28 10.39 -5.83 5.39
C SER A 28 8.99 -5.85 6.00
N VAL A 29 7.93 -5.91 5.18
CA VAL A 29 6.55 -5.93 5.70
C VAL A 29 6.24 -7.23 6.43
N ALA A 30 6.83 -8.36 6.03
CA ALA A 30 6.68 -9.61 6.76
C ALA A 30 7.36 -9.55 8.14
N ALA A 31 8.54 -8.91 8.23
CA ALA A 31 9.28 -8.78 9.48
C ALA A 31 8.66 -7.75 10.46
N VAL A 32 8.16 -6.62 9.93
CA VAL A 32 7.53 -5.56 10.74
C VAL A 32 6.24 -5.08 10.04
N PRO A 33 5.12 -5.81 10.17
CA PRO A 33 3.88 -5.50 9.45
C PRO A 33 3.25 -4.15 9.80
N THR A 34 3.61 -3.56 10.94
CA THR A 34 3.13 -2.24 11.38
C THR A 34 3.93 -1.07 10.79
N LEU A 35 5.04 -1.33 10.08
CA LEU A 35 5.82 -0.29 9.41
C LEU A 35 5.11 0.17 8.13
N TRP A 36 4.19 1.14 8.26
CA TRP A 36 3.37 1.62 7.14
C TRP A 36 4.20 2.10 5.92
N ALA A 37 5.34 2.76 6.17
CA ALA A 37 6.19 3.26 5.10
C ALA A 37 6.67 2.17 4.12
N ALA A 38 6.92 0.94 4.60
CA ALA A 38 7.30 -0.17 3.73
C ALA A 38 6.15 -0.62 2.80
N TRP A 39 4.92 -0.59 3.29
CA TRP A 39 3.72 -0.88 2.49
C TRP A 39 3.48 0.19 1.41
N VAL A 40 3.67 1.47 1.73
CA VAL A 40 3.54 2.59 0.77
C VAL A 40 4.61 2.48 -0.32
N GLU A 41 5.86 2.21 0.04
CA GLU A 41 6.93 2.02 -0.95
C GLU A 41 6.64 0.85 -1.89
N LEU A 42 6.09 -0.25 -1.35
CA LEU A 42 5.70 -1.43 -2.11
C LEU A 42 4.51 -1.15 -3.04
N ALA A 43 3.51 -0.39 -2.58
CA ALA A 43 2.37 0.00 -3.40
C ALA A 43 2.82 0.84 -4.61
N GLY A 44 3.73 1.79 -4.40
CA GLY A 44 4.29 2.60 -5.49
C GLY A 44 5.22 1.83 -6.46
N LEU A 45 5.44 0.53 -6.25
CA LEU A 45 6.13 -0.37 -7.20
C LEU A 45 5.15 -1.27 -7.97
N ALA A 46 3.90 -1.37 -7.53
CA ALA A 46 2.86 -2.12 -8.21
C ALA A 46 2.20 -1.23 -9.28
N ASN A 47 2.62 -1.40 -10.53
CA ASN A 47 2.13 -0.56 -11.63
C ASN A 47 0.78 -1.04 -12.21
N GLU A 48 0.37 -2.27 -11.89
CA GLU A 48 -0.84 -2.91 -12.42
C GLU A 48 -1.48 -3.79 -11.33
N TYR A 49 -2.77 -4.07 -11.46
CA TYR A 49 -3.53 -4.86 -10.50
C TYR A 49 -2.99 -6.29 -10.37
N GLU A 50 -2.56 -6.88 -11.47
CA GLU A 50 -1.96 -8.21 -11.54
C GLU A 50 -0.68 -8.30 -10.70
N ALA A 51 0.11 -7.22 -10.66
CA ALA A 51 1.31 -7.17 -9.85
C ALA A 51 0.99 -7.28 -8.35
N LEU A 52 -0.13 -6.71 -7.90
CA LEU A 52 -0.57 -6.82 -6.50
C LEU A 52 -0.87 -8.27 -6.11
N ASN A 53 -1.51 -9.03 -7.01
CA ASN A 53 -1.84 -10.43 -6.75
C ASN A 53 -0.61 -11.35 -6.68
N SER A 54 0.52 -10.91 -7.26
CA SER A 54 1.78 -11.67 -7.19
C SER A 54 2.53 -11.51 -5.85
N LEU A 55 2.14 -10.52 -5.04
CA LEU A 55 2.82 -10.20 -3.79
C LEU A 55 2.55 -11.26 -2.71
N GLN A 56 3.62 -11.71 -2.07
CA GLN A 56 3.63 -12.57 -0.90
C GLN A 56 3.58 -11.69 0.36
N LEU A 57 2.36 -11.38 0.80
CA LEU A 57 2.11 -10.47 1.92
C LEU A 57 1.68 -11.22 3.19
N PRO A 58 2.06 -10.74 4.39
CA PRO A 58 1.62 -11.35 5.64
C PRO A 58 0.11 -11.20 5.83
N GLN A 59 -0.54 -12.22 6.41
CA GLN A 59 -1.92 -12.12 6.89
C GLN A 59 -1.99 -11.23 8.13
N HIS A 60 -2.12 -9.92 7.92
CA HIS A 60 -2.12 -8.91 8.97
C HIS A 60 -3.12 -7.80 8.65
N TRP A 61 -3.72 -7.16 9.67
CA TRP A 61 -4.78 -6.17 9.49
C TRP A 61 -4.34 -4.95 8.65
N MET A 62 -3.04 -4.63 8.64
CA MET A 62 -2.46 -3.57 7.81
C MET A 62 -2.63 -3.82 6.30
N MET A 63 -2.80 -5.08 5.88
CA MET A 63 -3.09 -5.44 4.49
C MET A 63 -4.34 -4.72 3.97
N ASN A 64 -5.35 -4.49 4.82
CA ASN A 64 -6.56 -3.77 4.42
C ASN A 64 -6.27 -2.32 4.03
N PHE A 65 -5.36 -1.65 4.74
CA PHE A 65 -4.89 -0.30 4.39
C PHE A 65 -4.05 -0.31 3.13
N PHE A 66 -3.18 -1.31 2.97
CA PHE A 66 -2.37 -1.47 1.78
C PHE A 66 -3.22 -1.62 0.52
N VAL A 67 -4.22 -2.51 0.52
CA VAL A 67 -5.10 -2.74 -0.63
C VAL A 67 -5.85 -1.45 -1.01
N ALA A 68 -6.45 -0.76 -0.04
CA ALA A 68 -7.15 0.50 -0.29
C ALA A 68 -6.22 1.57 -0.87
N HIS A 69 -5.00 1.69 -0.34
CA HIS A 69 -4.00 2.63 -0.83
C HIS A 69 -3.50 2.29 -2.23
N ALA A 70 -3.21 1.02 -2.50
CA ALA A 70 -2.78 0.56 -3.81
C ALA A 70 -3.86 0.81 -4.89
N PHE A 71 -5.14 0.67 -4.54
CA PHE A 71 -6.23 1.04 -5.47
C PHE A 71 -6.27 2.53 -5.78
N VAL A 72 -5.91 3.41 -4.84
CA VAL A 72 -5.77 4.84 -5.13
C VAL A 72 -4.63 5.06 -6.13
N GLU A 73 -3.45 4.48 -5.90
CA GLU A 73 -2.29 4.61 -6.80
C GLU A 73 -2.57 4.07 -8.20
N LEU A 74 -3.33 2.98 -8.32
CA LEU A 74 -3.77 2.39 -9.58
C LEU A 74 -4.98 3.11 -10.22
N LYS A 75 -5.47 4.19 -9.63
CA LYS A 75 -6.66 4.95 -10.07
C LYS A 75 -7.95 4.11 -10.12
N LEU A 76 -8.01 3.02 -9.36
CA LEU A 76 -9.19 2.16 -9.19
C LEU A 76 -10.12 2.76 -8.13
N SER A 77 -10.69 3.93 -8.45
CA SER A 77 -11.35 4.80 -7.48
C SER A 77 -12.54 4.15 -6.77
N ASP A 78 -13.37 3.37 -7.47
CA ASP A 78 -14.52 2.73 -6.85
C ASP A 78 -14.10 1.62 -5.86
N GLN A 79 -13.12 0.80 -6.22
CA GLN A 79 -12.56 -0.23 -5.32
C GLN A 79 -11.86 0.40 -4.10
N ALA A 80 -11.14 1.51 -4.30
CA ALA A 80 -10.53 2.26 -3.21
C ALA A 80 -11.59 2.78 -2.23
N LEU A 81 -12.64 3.42 -2.74
CA LEU A 81 -13.73 3.98 -1.93
C LEU A 81 -14.50 2.90 -1.17
N GLU A 82 -14.78 1.76 -1.81
CA GLU A 82 -15.42 0.61 -1.16
C GLU A 82 -14.56 0.12 0.01
N THR A 83 -13.27 -0.13 -0.24
CA THR A 83 -12.36 -0.65 0.79
C THR A 83 -12.19 0.34 1.95
N TYR A 84 -12.05 1.64 1.67
CA TYR A 84 -11.97 2.66 2.71
C TYR A 84 -13.28 2.82 3.50
N THR A 85 -14.45 2.60 2.87
CA THR A 85 -15.74 2.61 3.57
C THR A 85 -15.83 1.46 4.58
N VAL A 86 -15.33 0.27 4.23
CA VAL A 86 -15.22 -0.87 5.15
C VAL A 86 -14.28 -0.55 6.32
N LEU A 87 -13.13 0.08 6.06
CA LEU A 87 -12.22 0.51 7.13
C LEU A 87 -12.87 1.57 8.05
N ALA A 88 -13.61 2.52 7.49
CA ALA A 88 -14.30 3.55 8.24
C ALA A 88 -15.36 2.95 9.19
N SER A 89 -16.14 1.97 8.69
CA SER A 89 -17.15 1.26 9.48
C SER A 89 -16.55 0.34 10.55
N ALA A 90 -15.34 -0.18 10.31
CA ALA A 90 -14.56 -0.95 11.29
C ALA A 90 -13.94 -0.11 12.42
N GLY A 91 -14.23 1.19 12.50
CA GLY A 91 -13.80 2.08 13.59
C GLY A 91 -12.77 3.13 13.20
N PHE A 92 -12.31 3.16 11.95
CA PHE A 92 -11.34 4.15 11.47
C PHE A 92 -11.98 5.42 10.86
N ASN A 93 -13.27 5.66 11.07
CA ASN A 93 -13.99 6.82 10.51
C ASN A 93 -13.41 8.20 10.91
N LYS A 94 -12.62 8.30 11.98
CA LYS A 94 -11.94 9.55 12.39
C LYS A 94 -10.49 9.66 11.90
N SER A 95 -10.01 8.69 11.12
CA SER A 95 -8.65 8.71 10.60
C SER A 95 -8.52 9.77 9.50
N THR A 96 -7.71 10.81 9.76
CA THR A 96 -7.41 11.86 8.78
C THR A 96 -6.78 11.30 7.51
N TYR A 97 -5.98 10.23 7.63
CA TYR A 97 -5.39 9.54 6.49
C TYR A 97 -6.47 8.95 5.57
N LEU A 98 -7.45 8.24 6.14
CA LEU A 98 -8.58 7.68 5.39
C LEU A 98 -9.36 8.78 4.67
N THR A 99 -9.69 9.85 5.39
CA THR A 99 -10.42 10.99 4.83
C THR A 99 -9.67 11.60 3.64
N ALA A 100 -8.36 11.80 3.75
CA ALA A 100 -7.54 12.34 2.67
C ALA A 100 -7.52 11.41 1.45
N GLN A 101 -7.34 10.10 1.65
CA GLN A 101 -7.30 9.12 0.55
C GLN A 101 -8.65 8.98 -0.16
N MET A 102 -9.77 8.99 0.59
CA MET A 102 -11.11 9.00 -0.01
C MET A 102 -11.36 10.29 -0.80
N ALA A 103 -10.86 11.45 -0.34
CA ALA A 103 -10.97 12.70 -1.08
C ALA A 103 -10.21 12.65 -2.42
N ILE A 104 -9.00 12.06 -2.43
CA ILE A 104 -8.23 11.81 -3.66
C ILE A 104 -9.01 10.90 -4.61
N ALA A 105 -9.48 9.73 -4.14
CA ALA A 105 -10.25 8.79 -4.97
C ALA A 105 -11.55 9.42 -5.51
N HIS A 106 -12.25 10.23 -4.73
CA HIS A 106 -13.43 10.96 -5.21
C HIS A 106 -13.11 12.01 -6.27
N HIS A 107 -11.96 12.67 -6.17
CA HIS A 107 -11.50 13.62 -7.16
C HIS A 107 -11.16 12.89 -8.47
N ASP A 108 -10.37 11.82 -8.38
CA ASP A 108 -9.93 11.05 -9.54
C ASP A 108 -11.09 10.37 -10.27
N ARG A 109 -12.13 9.92 -9.56
CA ARG A 109 -13.34 9.38 -10.19
C ARG A 109 -14.12 10.39 -11.04
N ARG A 110 -13.95 11.69 -10.80
CA ARG A 110 -14.68 12.77 -11.50
C ARG A 110 -13.94 13.28 -12.74
N GLY A 111 -12.63 13.08 -12.79
CA GLY A 111 -11.77 13.46 -13.93
C GLY A 111 -11.81 12.41 -15.02
#